data_AF-A0A2H6MWV4-F1
#
_entry.id   AF-A0A2H6MWV4-F1
#
_cell.length_a   1.000
_cell.length_b   1.000
_cell.length_c   1.000
_cell.angle_alpha   90.00
_cell.angle_beta   90.00
_cell.angle_gamma   90.00
#
_symmetry.space_group_name_H-M   'P 1'
#
loop_
_entity.id
_entity.type
_entity.pdbx_description
1 polymer ?
#
loop_
_entity_poly.entity_id
_entity_poly.type
_entity_poly.pdbx_seq_one_letter_code
_entity_poly.pdbx_strand_id
1 'polypeptide(L)'
;YRELVISIGDVSVSCPSLHAEMHRTRTKGCETAYQAHQKLSAISGPEDGEIHPEICRLYIQLQCCLELYTTEMLKSICLLGSLQLHRKGMETCAAPKSLDSKLEESSEAPILEETSSSPVEIQQHLWQVSTDIANTERDMREMKNLLSKLRETMPLPLKNQDDSSLLNLTPYPLVRRRKRRFFGLCCLVSS
;
A
#
# COMPACT_ATOMS: atom_id res chain seq x y z
N TYR A 1 -2.06 4.01 -6.57
CA TYR A 1 -0.61 3.77 -6.36
C TYR A 1 -0.12 2.67 -7.27
N ARG A 2 -0.54 1.40 -7.10
CA ARG A 2 -0.16 0.27 -7.96
C ARG A 2 -0.16 0.58 -9.46
N GLU A 3 -1.28 1.09 -9.98
CA GLU A 3 -1.41 1.44 -11.41
C GLU A 3 -0.40 2.52 -11.86
N LEU A 4 -0.02 3.46 -10.99
CA LEU A 4 1.00 4.47 -11.30
C LEU A 4 2.39 3.83 -11.40
N VAL A 5 2.70 2.85 -10.55
CA VAL A 5 3.98 2.11 -10.59
C VAL A 5 4.06 1.28 -11.86
N ILE A 6 2.96 0.63 -12.25
CA ILE A 6 2.87 -0.11 -13.53
C ILE A 6 3.08 0.85 -14.70
N SER A 7 2.38 1.98 -14.68
CA SER A 7 2.50 3.00 -15.74
C SER A 7 3.94 3.48 -15.92
N ILE A 8 4.71 3.67 -14.83
CA ILE A 8 6.15 4.04 -14.92
C ILE A 8 6.95 2.99 -15.69
N GLY A 9 6.59 1.71 -15.58
CA GLY A 9 7.21 0.64 -16.34
C GLY A 9 6.84 0.63 -17.81
N ASP A 10 5.63 1.06 -18.16
CA ASP A 10 5.12 1.08 -19.52
C ASP A 10 5.60 2.29 -20.34
N VAL A 11 5.99 3.39 -19.69
CA VAL A 11 6.51 4.57 -20.40
C VAL A 11 7.97 4.38 -20.80
N SER A 12 8.25 4.53 -22.11
CA SER A 12 9.60 4.46 -22.68
C SER A 12 10.52 5.60 -22.23
N VAL A 13 9.95 6.75 -21.86
CA VAL A 13 10.66 7.97 -21.44
C VAL A 13 10.32 8.34 -19.98
N SER A 14 11.27 8.97 -19.29
CA SER A 14 11.05 9.52 -17.95
C SER A 14 9.87 10.50 -17.92
N CYS A 15 8.94 10.34 -16.97
CA CYS A 15 7.81 11.24 -16.79
C CYS A 15 7.78 11.82 -15.36
N PRO A 16 8.41 12.99 -15.11
CA PRO A 16 8.51 13.56 -13.77
C PRO A 16 7.15 13.78 -13.08
N SER A 17 6.11 14.12 -13.83
CA SER A 17 4.74 14.25 -13.29
C SER A 17 4.19 12.94 -12.76
N LEU A 18 4.46 11.82 -13.43
CA LEU A 18 4.01 10.49 -13.02
C LEU A 18 4.72 10.05 -11.74
N HIS A 19 6.04 10.29 -11.64
CA HIS A 19 6.80 10.04 -10.41
C HIS A 19 6.30 10.91 -9.25
N ALA A 20 6.02 12.19 -9.49
CA ALA A 20 5.45 13.08 -8.48
C ALA A 20 4.06 12.62 -8.01
N GLU A 21 3.21 12.15 -8.93
CA GLU A 21 1.89 11.62 -8.59
C GLU A 21 1.97 10.30 -7.83
N MET A 22 2.88 9.40 -8.23
CA MET A 22 3.19 8.17 -7.50
C MET A 22 3.61 8.50 -6.06
N HIS A 23 4.54 9.44 -5.88
CA HIS A 23 5.00 9.88 -4.57
C HIS A 23 3.84 10.43 -3.73
N ARG A 24 3.08 11.40 -4.25
CA ARG A 24 1.94 12.01 -3.56
C ARG A 24 0.92 10.94 -3.13
N THR A 25 0.61 10.00 -4.01
CA THR A 25 -0.36 8.93 -3.73
C THR A 25 0.14 8.01 -2.63
N ARG A 26 1.43 7.64 -2.65
CA ARG A 26 2.05 6.81 -1.60
C ARG A 26 2.03 7.50 -0.24
N THR A 27 2.48 8.75 -0.18
CA THR A 27 2.49 9.55 1.06
C THR A 27 1.09 9.71 1.65
N LYS A 28 0.10 10.05 0.81
CA LYS A 28 -1.31 10.14 1.25
C LYS A 28 -1.83 8.80 1.78
N GLY A 29 -1.43 7.68 1.18
CA GLY A 29 -1.77 6.34 1.68
C GLY A 29 -1.22 6.09 3.08
N CYS A 30 0.04 6.44 3.31
CA CYS A 30 0.68 6.35 4.64
C CYS A 30 -0.02 7.24 5.68
N GLU A 31 -0.28 8.50 5.34
CA GLU A 31 -1.00 9.44 6.22
C GLU A 31 -2.39 8.94 6.57
N THR A 32 -3.12 8.42 5.59
CA THR A 32 -4.47 7.86 5.80
C THR A 32 -4.45 6.69 6.76
N ALA A 33 -3.46 5.80 6.63
CA ALA A 33 -3.28 4.65 7.53
C ALA A 33 -3.00 5.10 8.98
N TYR A 34 -2.09 6.07 9.16
CA TYR A 34 -1.80 6.64 10.48
C TYR A 34 -3.03 7.30 11.11
N GLN A 35 -3.78 8.07 10.34
CA GLN A 35 -5.01 8.71 10.82
C GLN A 35 -6.09 7.67 11.18
N ALA A 36 -6.24 6.61 10.39
CA ALA A 36 -7.17 5.52 10.68
C ALA A 36 -6.81 4.83 12.00
N HIS A 37 -5.53 4.50 12.20
CA HIS A 37 -5.05 3.94 13.47
C HIS A 37 -5.33 4.88 14.64
N GLN A 38 -4.96 6.16 14.53
CA GLN A 38 -5.17 7.14 15.60
C GLN A 38 -6.64 7.28 15.99
N LYS A 39 -7.54 7.38 14.99
CA LYS A 39 -8.98 7.45 15.23
C LYS A 39 -9.52 6.18 15.87
N LEU A 40 -9.02 5.02 15.43
CA LEU A 40 -9.42 3.73 15.97
C LEU A 40 -8.99 3.58 17.43
N SER A 41 -7.72 3.87 17.75
CA SER A 41 -7.22 3.83 19.14
C SER A 41 -7.98 4.79 20.07
N ALA A 42 -8.46 5.93 19.55
CA ALA A 42 -9.22 6.90 20.34
C ALA A 42 -10.63 6.40 20.74
N ILE A 43 -11.21 5.44 20.01
CA ILE A 43 -12.56 4.91 20.28
C ILE A 43 -12.56 3.54 20.98
N SER A 44 -11.41 2.89 21.14
CA SER A 44 -11.30 1.52 21.67
C SER A 44 -11.67 1.37 23.15
N GLY A 45 -11.90 2.47 23.87
CA GLY A 45 -12.31 2.48 25.28
C GLY A 45 -11.26 1.89 26.24
N PRO A 46 -11.40 2.08 27.56
CA PRO A 46 -10.55 1.44 28.55
C PRO A 46 -10.76 -0.08 28.60
N GLU A 47 -9.70 -0.82 28.93
CA GLU A 47 -9.58 -2.29 28.88
C GLU A 47 -10.68 -3.08 29.65
N ASP A 48 -11.41 -2.44 30.58
CA ASP A 48 -12.39 -3.08 31.46
C ASP A 48 -13.86 -3.03 30.97
N GLY A 49 -14.13 -2.49 29.77
CA GLY A 49 -15.46 -2.44 29.17
C GLY A 49 -15.71 -3.53 28.11
N GLU A 50 -16.98 -3.94 27.91
CA GLU A 50 -17.35 -4.71 26.71
C GLU A 50 -17.06 -3.87 25.44
N ILE A 51 -16.03 -4.26 24.70
CA ILE A 51 -15.66 -3.61 23.44
C ILE A 51 -16.75 -3.92 22.40
N HIS A 52 -17.30 -2.87 21.80
CA HIS A 52 -18.36 -3.02 20.80
C HIS A 52 -17.83 -3.83 19.60
N PRO A 53 -18.54 -4.88 19.11
CA PRO A 53 -18.04 -5.75 18.04
C PRO A 53 -17.65 -5.03 16.75
N GLU A 54 -18.28 -3.89 16.48
CA GLU A 54 -17.94 -3.04 15.33
C GLU A 54 -16.52 -2.45 15.42
N ILE A 55 -16.04 -2.14 16.63
CA ILE A 55 -14.65 -1.70 16.85
C ILE A 55 -13.70 -2.84 16.48
N CYS A 56 -13.99 -4.07 16.90
CA CYS A 56 -13.20 -5.24 16.52
C CYS A 56 -13.14 -5.44 14.99
N ARG A 57 -14.25 -5.25 14.29
CA ARG A 57 -14.27 -5.30 12.81
C ARG A 57 -13.38 -4.23 12.18
N LEU A 58 -13.36 -3.01 12.75
CA LEU A 58 -12.47 -1.95 12.28
C LEU A 58 -10.99 -2.30 12.48
N TYR A 59 -10.62 -2.95 13.59
CA TYR A 59 -9.26 -3.46 13.79
C TYR A 59 -8.87 -4.50 12.76
N ILE A 60 -9.72 -5.50 12.53
CA ILE A 60 -9.49 -6.53 11.51
C ILE A 60 -9.34 -5.89 10.13
N GLN A 61 -10.26 -4.99 9.77
CA GLN A 61 -10.23 -4.33 8.47
C GLN A 61 -8.96 -3.51 8.29
N LEU A 62 -8.56 -2.70 9.27
CA LEU A 62 -7.35 -1.90 9.19
C LEU A 62 -6.09 -2.78 9.14
N GLN A 63 -6.06 -3.88 9.88
CA GLN A 63 -4.97 -4.85 9.83
C GLN A 63 -4.83 -5.44 8.42
N CYS A 64 -5.92 -5.96 7.85
CA CYS A 64 -5.92 -6.51 6.50
C CYS A 64 -5.53 -5.47 5.46
N CYS A 65 -6.01 -4.23 5.58
CA CYS A 65 -5.64 -3.13 4.68
C CYS A 65 -4.13 -2.82 4.77
N LEU A 66 -3.53 -2.80 5.96
CA LEU A 66 -2.09 -2.56 6.14
C LEU A 66 -1.24 -3.72 5.60
N GLU A 67 -1.64 -4.96 5.83
CA GLU A 67 -0.96 -6.15 5.29
C GLU A 67 -0.99 -6.16 3.76
N LEU A 68 -2.14 -5.85 3.16
CA LEU A 68 -2.25 -5.70 1.72
C LEU A 68 -1.39 -4.54 1.22
N TYR A 69 -1.44 -3.38 1.89
CA TYR A 69 -0.70 -2.20 1.46
C TYR A 69 0.82 -2.39 1.51
N THR A 70 1.33 -3.01 2.58
CA THR A 70 2.75 -3.37 2.68
C THR A 70 3.18 -4.40 1.63
N THR A 71 2.29 -5.35 1.29
CA THR A 71 2.53 -6.30 0.20
C THR A 71 2.59 -5.61 -1.17
N GLU A 72 1.68 -4.67 -1.43
CA GLU A 72 1.69 -3.87 -2.67
C GLU A 72 2.92 -2.95 -2.76
N MET A 73 3.41 -2.41 -1.64
CA MET A 73 4.69 -1.69 -1.58
C MET A 73 5.86 -2.59 -1.96
N LEU A 74 5.91 -3.83 -1.44
CA LEU A 74 6.96 -4.78 -1.80
C LEU A 74 6.95 -5.10 -3.29
N LYS A 75 5.77 -5.39 -3.87
CA LYS A 75 5.63 -5.60 -5.32
C LYS A 75 6.11 -4.37 -6.12
N SER A 76 5.82 -3.17 -5.63
CA SER A 76 6.24 -1.93 -6.26
C SER A 76 7.77 -1.76 -6.24
N ILE A 77 8.42 -2.08 -5.12
CA ILE A 77 9.89 -2.12 -5.01
C ILE A 77 10.47 -3.11 -6.03
N CYS A 78 9.93 -4.32 -6.11
CA CYS A 78 10.40 -5.34 -7.06
C CYS A 78 10.22 -4.91 -8.52
N LEU A 79 9.09 -4.30 -8.86
CA LEU A 79 8.80 -3.82 -10.21
C LEU A 79 9.76 -2.70 -10.60
N LEU A 80 9.91 -1.67 -9.76
CA LEU A 80 10.84 -0.57 -9.98
C LEU A 80 12.30 -1.06 -10.06
N GLY A 81 12.69 -2.02 -9.21
CA GLY A 81 14.01 -2.64 -9.25
C GLY A 81 14.26 -3.40 -10.56
N SER A 82 13.24 -4.08 -11.08
CA SER A 82 13.33 -4.75 -12.40
C SER A 82 13.53 -3.74 -13.53
N LEU A 83 12.85 -2.60 -13.49
CA LEU A 83 13.06 -1.49 -14.44
C LEU A 83 14.47 -0.91 -14.35
N GLN A 84 14.99 -0.76 -13.13
CA GLN A 84 16.36 -0.28 -12.88
C GLN A 84 17.41 -1.23 -13.49
N LEU A 85 17.21 -2.54 -13.34
CA LEU A 85 18.10 -3.57 -13.90
C LEU A 85 18.00 -3.65 -15.43
N HIS A 86 16.79 -3.67 -15.99
CA HIS A 86 16.59 -3.74 -17.45
C HIS A 86 17.30 -2.58 -18.17
N ARG A 87 17.16 -1.35 -17.63
CA ARG A 87 17.81 -0.17 -18.22
C ARG A 87 19.33 -0.17 -18.01
N LYS A 88 19.83 -0.68 -16.88
CA LYS A 88 21.28 -0.88 -16.68
C LYS A 88 21.87 -1.93 -17.63
N GLY A 89 21.10 -2.95 -18.02
CA GLY A 89 21.51 -3.96 -19.00
C GLY A 89 21.69 -3.41 -20.42
N MET A 90 20.87 -2.43 -20.82
CA MET A 90 21.00 -1.74 -22.11
C MET A 90 22.32 -0.95 -22.22
N GLU A 91 22.83 -0.40 -21.11
CA GLU A 91 24.11 0.34 -21.07
C GLU A 91 25.32 -0.58 -21.37
N THR A 92 25.30 -1.83 -20.91
CA THR A 92 26.40 -2.79 -21.12
C THR A 92 26.45 -3.41 -22.51
N CYS A 93 25.36 -3.36 -23.27
CA CYS A 93 25.32 -3.87 -24.65
C CYS A 93 25.65 -2.80 -25.69
N ALA A 94 25.91 -1.55 -25.29
CA ALA A 94 26.16 -0.43 -26.18
C ALA A 94 27.58 0.16 -26.02
N ALA A 95 28.65 -0.58 -26.37
CA ALA A 95 29.87 -0.06 -27.03
C ALA A 95 30.99 -1.13 -27.21
N PRO A 96 31.88 -1.03 -28.24
CA PRO A 96 31.86 -0.16 -29.42
C PRO A 96 31.73 -0.95 -30.74
N LYS A 97 31.13 -0.33 -31.76
CA LYS A 97 31.34 -0.73 -33.16
C LYS A 97 32.83 -0.59 -33.48
N SER A 98 33.57 -1.70 -33.53
CA SER A 98 34.90 -1.73 -34.12
C SER A 98 34.75 -1.72 -35.65
N LEU A 99 35.17 -0.61 -36.27
CA LEU A 99 35.49 -0.56 -37.69
C LEU A 99 36.55 -1.64 -38.01
N ASP A 100 36.23 -2.59 -38.90
CA ASP A 100 36.68 -2.57 -40.31
C ASP A 100 36.74 -4.00 -40.93
N SER A 101 35.82 -4.33 -41.85
CA SER A 101 36.07 -5.29 -42.95
C SER A 101 34.88 -5.39 -43.92
N LYS A 102 35.09 -4.74 -45.07
CA LYS A 102 34.60 -5.02 -46.43
C LYS A 102 33.41 -5.98 -46.67
N LEU A 103 32.43 -5.40 -47.40
CA LEU A 103 31.77 -5.89 -48.64
C LEU A 103 30.47 -6.73 -48.54
N GLU A 104 29.41 -6.12 -49.08
CA GLU A 104 28.26 -6.64 -49.85
C GLU A 104 26.98 -7.23 -49.22
N GLU A 105 25.89 -6.74 -49.83
CA GLU A 105 24.53 -7.25 -50.05
C GLU A 105 23.52 -7.50 -48.91
N SER A 106 22.44 -6.70 -48.99
CA SER A 106 21.03 -7.13 -48.88
C SER A 106 20.49 -7.62 -47.53
N SER A 107 19.67 -6.80 -46.88
CA SER A 107 18.29 -7.13 -46.47
C SER A 107 17.64 -5.97 -45.71
N GLU A 108 16.49 -5.53 -46.20
CA GLU A 108 15.61 -4.54 -45.60
C GLU A 108 14.80 -5.17 -44.45
N ALA A 109 14.88 -4.58 -43.25
CA ALA A 109 14.01 -4.85 -42.09
C ALA A 109 13.96 -3.59 -41.20
N PRO A 110 12.87 -3.38 -40.43
CA PRO A 110 12.25 -2.07 -40.26
C PRO A 110 13.03 -1.15 -39.32
N ILE A 111 12.98 0.14 -39.64
CA ILE A 111 13.49 1.26 -38.85
C ILE A 111 12.91 1.17 -37.44
N LEU A 112 13.73 0.69 -36.51
CA LEU A 112 13.55 0.91 -35.08
C LEU A 112 13.83 2.39 -34.85
N GLU A 113 12.82 3.15 -34.45
CA GLU A 113 12.99 4.52 -33.96
C GLU A 113 13.82 4.47 -32.67
N GLU A 114 15.15 4.43 -32.82
CA GLU A 114 16.11 4.74 -31.77
C GLU A 114 15.84 6.17 -31.32
N THR A 115 15.00 6.29 -30.30
CA THR A 115 14.82 7.55 -29.59
C THR A 115 16.17 7.84 -28.93
N SER A 116 16.93 8.77 -29.51
CA SER A 116 18.26 9.15 -29.07
C SER A 116 18.19 9.91 -27.74
N SER A 117 17.96 9.21 -26.63
CA SER A 117 18.07 9.78 -25.30
C SER A 117 19.54 10.05 -25.00
N SER A 118 19.85 11.26 -24.53
CA SER A 118 21.23 11.61 -24.19
C SER A 118 21.71 10.79 -22.97
N PRO A 119 23.01 10.47 -22.85
CA PRO A 119 23.55 9.72 -21.71
C PRO A 119 23.23 10.36 -20.34
N VAL A 120 23.04 11.68 -20.32
CA VAL A 120 22.72 12.45 -19.11
C VAL A 120 21.28 12.20 -18.65
N GLU A 121 20.32 12.08 -19.57
CA GLU A 121 18.90 11.83 -19.26
C GLU A 121 18.69 10.40 -18.73
N ILE A 122 19.43 9.43 -19.25
CA ILE A 122 19.36 8.03 -18.80
C ILE A 122 19.86 7.93 -17.35
N GLN A 123 20.99 8.59 -17.04
CA GLN A 123 21.52 8.64 -15.69
C GLN A 123 20.53 9.30 -14.72
N GLN A 124 19.93 10.45 -15.07
CA GLN A 124 18.95 11.12 -14.21
C GLN A 124 17.72 10.26 -13.92
N HIS A 125 17.23 9.53 -14.92
CA HIS A 125 16.11 8.60 -14.73
C HIS A 125 16.47 7.43 -13.78
N LEU A 126 17.66 6.83 -13.94
CA LEU A 126 18.12 5.74 -13.08
C LEU A 126 18.22 6.19 -11.61
N TRP A 127 18.71 7.41 -11.38
CA TRP A 127 18.77 8.03 -10.06
C TRP A 127 17.38 8.30 -9.46
N GLN A 128 16.43 8.71 -10.29
CA GLN A 128 15.04 8.94 -9.87
C GLN A 128 14.36 7.63 -9.41
N VAL A 129 14.46 6.56 -10.20
CA VAL A 129 13.91 5.24 -9.84
C VAL A 129 14.56 4.71 -8.56
N SER A 130 15.89 4.87 -8.40
CA SER A 130 16.59 4.47 -7.18
C SER A 130 16.07 5.19 -5.94
N THR A 131 15.76 6.48 -6.08
CA THR A 131 15.21 7.30 -4.99
C THR A 131 13.79 6.86 -4.66
N ASP A 132 12.98 6.51 -5.65
CA ASP A 132 11.63 6.00 -5.44
C ASP A 132 11.59 4.64 -4.75
N ILE A 133 12.54 3.75 -5.08
CA ILE A 133 12.74 2.48 -4.37
C ILE A 133 13.06 2.75 -2.90
N ALA A 134 14.11 3.53 -2.62
CA ALA A 134 14.55 3.81 -1.26
C ALA A 134 13.46 4.47 -0.40
N ASN A 135 12.68 5.38 -1.00
CA ASN A 135 11.55 6.00 -0.33
C ASN A 135 10.42 5.00 -0.06
N THR A 136 10.10 4.11 -1.01
CA THR A 136 9.06 3.10 -0.83
C THR A 136 9.46 2.06 0.23
N GLU A 137 10.75 1.71 0.30
CA GLU A 137 11.28 0.86 1.37
C GLU A 137 11.14 1.48 2.75
N ARG A 138 11.44 2.78 2.88
CA ARG A 138 11.25 3.52 4.14
C ARG A 138 9.78 3.47 4.57
N ASP A 139 8.88 3.88 3.67
CA ASP A 139 7.44 3.91 3.95
C ASP A 139 6.91 2.51 4.28
N MET A 140 7.40 1.46 3.60
CA MET A 140 7.05 0.07 3.92
C MET A 140 7.47 -0.31 5.34
N ARG A 141 8.68 0.07 5.78
CA ARG A 141 9.12 -0.17 7.17
C ARG A 141 8.22 0.55 8.16
N GLU A 142 7.86 1.80 7.87
CA GLU A 142 6.94 2.58 8.71
C GLU A 142 5.54 1.95 8.79
N MET A 143 4.99 1.48 7.68
CA MET A 143 3.72 0.79 7.64
C MET A 143 3.75 -0.56 8.37
N LYS A 144 4.88 -1.30 8.30
CA LYS A 144 5.09 -2.52 9.11
C LYS A 144 5.14 -2.19 10.60
N ASN A 145 5.80 -1.10 10.99
CA ASN A 145 5.82 -0.66 12.38
C ASN A 145 4.41 -0.24 12.86
N LEU A 146 3.62 0.42 12.01
CA LEU A 146 2.24 0.74 12.31
C LEU A 146 1.37 -0.51 12.47
N LEU A 147 1.57 -1.52 11.63
CA LEU A 147 0.90 -2.82 11.75
C LEU A 147 1.23 -3.51 13.08
N SER A 148 2.50 -3.48 13.52
CA SER A 148 2.88 -3.98 14.84
C SER A 148 2.16 -3.25 15.96
N LYS A 149 2.12 -1.91 15.93
CA LYS A 149 1.39 -1.08 16.92
C LYS A 149 -0.12 -1.37 16.92
N LEU A 150 -0.71 -1.61 15.75
CA LEU A 150 -2.12 -1.97 15.65
C LEU A 150 -2.40 -3.29 16.36
N ARG A 151 -1.55 -4.30 16.18
CA ARG A 151 -1.67 -5.61 16.85
C ARG A 151 -1.48 -5.49 18.37
N GLU A 152 -0.56 -4.65 18.81
CA GLU A 152 -0.36 -4.36 20.24
C GLU A 152 -1.58 -3.66 20.88
N THR A 153 -2.23 -2.76 20.15
CA THR A 153 -3.41 -2.02 20.62
C THR A 153 -4.73 -2.72 20.33
N MET A 154 -4.69 -3.95 19.82
CA MET A 154 -5.87 -4.70 19.47
C MET A 154 -6.63 -5.19 20.72
N PRO A 155 -7.98 -5.12 20.72
CA PRO A 155 -8.83 -5.68 21.76
C PRO A 155 -8.46 -7.12 22.18
N LEU A 156 -8.50 -7.43 23.48
CA LEU A 156 -8.27 -8.79 24.00
C LEU A 156 -9.12 -9.88 23.32
N PRO A 157 -10.42 -9.64 23.00
CA PRO A 157 -11.22 -10.62 22.26
C PRO A 157 -10.63 -11.01 20.90
N LEU A 158 -9.83 -10.15 20.28
CA LEU A 158 -9.14 -10.46 19.01
C LEU A 158 -7.76 -11.08 19.23
N LYS A 159 -7.04 -10.70 20.31
CA LYS A 159 -5.73 -11.28 20.64
C LYS A 159 -5.81 -12.75 21.06
N ASN A 160 -6.91 -13.15 21.69
CA ASN A 160 -7.13 -14.49 22.22
C ASN A 160 -7.90 -15.42 21.25
N GLN A 161 -8.10 -14.99 20.01
CA GLN A 161 -8.82 -15.77 18.99
C GLN A 161 -7.85 -16.51 18.08
N ASP A 162 -7.99 -17.83 18.00
CA ASP A 162 -7.38 -18.63 16.92
C ASP A 162 -8.00 -18.21 15.57
N ASP A 163 -7.22 -18.18 14.48
CA ASP A 163 -7.62 -17.68 13.15
C ASP A 163 -8.97 -18.21 12.64
N SER A 164 -9.41 -19.39 13.11
CA SER A 164 -10.70 -20.02 12.76
C SER A 164 -11.93 -19.34 13.39
N SER A 165 -11.75 -18.53 14.43
CA SER A 165 -12.85 -17.88 15.17
C SER A 165 -13.18 -16.47 14.66
N LEU A 166 -12.27 -15.82 13.93
CA LEU A 166 -12.48 -14.52 13.28
C LEU A 166 -13.60 -14.57 12.22
N LEU A 167 -13.80 -15.73 11.60
CA LEU A 167 -14.88 -15.97 10.62
C LEU A 167 -16.26 -16.22 11.27
N ASN A 168 -16.31 -16.46 12.59
CA ASN A 168 -17.52 -16.79 13.33
C ASN A 168 -18.06 -15.61 14.16
N LEU A 169 -17.75 -14.37 13.78
CA LEU A 169 -18.40 -13.19 14.35
C LEU A 169 -19.90 -13.22 14.01
N THR A 170 -20.70 -13.93 14.82
CA THR A 170 -22.16 -13.86 14.77
C THR A 170 -22.56 -12.39 14.80
N PRO A 171 -23.37 -11.92 13.83
CA PRO A 171 -23.84 -10.55 13.83
C PRO A 171 -24.46 -10.24 15.19
N TYR A 172 -24.02 -9.15 15.83
CA TYR A 172 -24.68 -8.69 17.05
C TYR A 172 -26.15 -8.52 16.70
N PRO A 173 -27.08 -9.13 17.46
CA PRO A 173 -28.48 -9.06 17.11
C PRO A 173 -28.85 -7.57 17.07
N LEU A 174 -29.42 -7.13 15.94
CA LEU A 174 -29.93 -5.78 15.73
C LEU A 174 -31.18 -5.56 16.58
N VAL A 175 -31.07 -5.76 17.90
CA VAL A 175 -32.15 -5.47 18.83
C VAL A 175 -32.21 -3.96 18.90
N ARG A 176 -33.13 -3.39 18.13
CA ARG A 176 -33.65 -2.04 18.33
C ARG A 176 -34.07 -1.99 19.80
N ARG A 177 -33.18 -1.51 20.69
CA ARG A 177 -33.49 -1.31 22.11
C ARG A 177 -34.64 -0.31 22.13
N ARG A 178 -35.87 -0.82 22.25
CA ARG A 178 -37.05 -0.01 22.49
C ARG A 178 -36.79 0.64 23.85
N LYS A 179 -36.40 1.91 23.83
CA LYS A 179 -36.15 2.76 25.00
C LYS A 179 -37.26 2.47 26.00
N ARG A 180 -36.97 1.75 27.11
CA ARG A 180 -37.93 1.56 28.20
C ARG A 180 -38.26 2.97 28.65
N ARG A 181 -39.43 3.48 28.25
CA ARG A 181 -39.95 4.73 28.80
C ARG A 181 -40.20 4.42 30.27
N PHE A 182 -39.46 5.09 31.13
CA PHE A 182 -39.86 5.27 32.51
C PHE A 182 -41.25 5.92 32.50
N PHE A 183 -42.25 5.17 32.92
CA PHE A 183 -43.46 5.64 33.58
C PHE A 183 -43.53 4.76 34.84
N GLY A 184 -43.32 5.26 36.05
CA GLY A 184 -44.04 6.38 36.62
C GLY A 184 -45.29 5.83 37.31
N LEU A 185 -45.15 5.59 38.63
CA LEU A 185 -46.13 5.45 39.72
C LEU A 185 -47.63 5.13 39.47
N CYS A 186 -48.21 4.53 40.52
CA CYS A 186 -49.63 4.19 40.81
C CYS A 186 -49.97 2.73 40.46
N CYS A 187 -50.30 1.84 41.40
CA CYS A 187 -51.19 2.01 42.54
C CYS A 187 -50.75 1.26 43.80
N LEU A 188 -50.84 1.97 44.93
CA LEU A 188 -51.18 1.40 46.24
C LEU A 188 -52.67 1.02 46.26
N VAL A 189 -52.98 0.06 47.15
CA VAL A 189 -54.25 -0.23 47.87
C VAL A 189 -54.83 -1.64 47.65
N SER A 190 -54.93 -2.29 48.82
CA SER A 190 -55.48 -3.55 49.32
C SER A 190 -56.75 -4.14 48.73
N SER A 191 -56.88 -5.46 48.85
CA SER A 191 -57.73 -6.12 49.87
C SER A 191 -57.16 -7.51 50.21
#